data_AF-A0A948GEM5-F1
#
_entry.id   AF-A0A948GEM5-F1
#
_cell.length_a   1.000
_cell.length_b   1.000
_cell.length_c   1.000
_cell.angle_alpha   90.00
_cell.angle_beta   90.00
_cell.angle_gamma   90.00
#
_symmetry.space_group_name_H-M   'P 1'
#
loop_
_entity.id
_entity.type
_entity.pdbx_description
1 polymer ?
#
loop_
_entity_poly.entity_id
_entity_poly.type
_entity_poly.pdbx_seq_one_letter_code
_entity_poly.pdbx_strand_id
1 'polypeptide(L)'
;MSNQIEHLNTNELKAFLNGVDVPRDRAILTLFLNTGIFLNELIDLKIDSIDWKGRALKVPGNRSRTVPLNDQTYEALAKWSKDRPDVQSNHFFITTKGEVKDLSARAVDKLIRKYADQAKIKRRVNAQVLRNTFAVRLFKEEISLDKATAILGITDPQSINRYIQAAKQPAPTPTTPKELKHVESQSKMARLASNVFPTKPKIAKPMSDVKGPMIPNPEEIIIGREGTIEEINFNLTKNRSVLLIGELGVGKTHILKHLSKKPGQNIIYIQSPSPIKSMLTQICDKINPDWKKEVNSRAATREIIDFIAKNKGASPPVLIIDNLNKLKISDVDSFLALLENFTILGATEEITPKLKQLWWKFKQIEIKPLSKESAKKLIRYLSQNLSISDYDLL
;
A
#
# COMPACT_ATOMS: atom_id res chain seq x y z
N MET A 1 -13.56 -32.56 13.71
CA MET A 1 -12.68 -32.14 12.59
C MET A 1 -12.46 -30.64 12.68
N SER A 2 -11.39 -30.09 12.10
CA SER A 2 -11.07 -28.65 12.26
C SER A 2 -12.15 -27.74 11.67
N ASN A 3 -12.65 -26.79 12.45
CA ASN A 3 -13.66 -25.80 12.04
C ASN A 3 -13.01 -24.48 11.53
N GLN A 4 -11.75 -24.55 11.11
CA GLN A 4 -10.94 -23.39 10.73
C GLN A 4 -11.17 -23.00 9.27
N ILE A 5 -11.41 -21.72 9.00
CA ILE A 5 -11.57 -21.22 7.64
C ILE A 5 -10.22 -21.23 6.89
N GLU A 6 -10.13 -22.03 5.84
CA GLU A 6 -9.01 -21.96 4.89
C GLU A 6 -9.00 -20.63 4.13
N HIS A 7 -7.91 -19.88 4.27
CA HIS A 7 -7.62 -18.61 3.62
C HIS A 7 -6.12 -18.52 3.30
N LEU A 8 -5.68 -17.67 2.38
CA LEU A 8 -4.25 -17.46 2.08
C LEU A 8 -3.60 -16.55 3.14
N ASN A 9 -2.38 -16.89 3.57
CA ASN A 9 -1.55 -15.97 4.36
C ASN A 9 -0.87 -14.90 3.47
N THR A 10 -0.30 -13.86 4.07
CA THR A 10 0.30 -12.72 3.35
C THR A 10 1.42 -13.11 2.36
N ASN A 11 2.15 -14.19 2.61
CA ASN A 11 3.23 -14.65 1.73
C ASN A 11 2.67 -15.51 0.58
N GLU A 12 1.72 -16.41 0.86
CA GLU A 12 0.95 -17.12 -0.17
C GLU A 12 0.25 -16.13 -1.11
N LEU A 13 -0.40 -15.10 -0.57
CA LEU A 13 -1.12 -14.07 -1.32
C LEU A 13 -0.20 -13.29 -2.27
N LYS A 14 1.00 -12.90 -1.82
CA LYS A 14 2.00 -12.23 -2.66
C LYS A 14 2.52 -13.16 -3.76
N ALA A 15 2.86 -14.41 -3.42
CA ALA A 15 3.33 -15.39 -4.40
C ALA A 15 2.26 -15.69 -5.46
N PHE A 16 0.99 -15.80 -5.05
CA PHE A 16 -0.16 -16.07 -5.89
C PHE A 16 -0.47 -14.95 -6.90
N LEU A 17 -0.29 -13.68 -6.52
CA LEU A 17 -0.50 -12.53 -7.42
C LEU A 17 0.71 -12.20 -8.31
N ASN A 18 1.94 -12.49 -7.85
CA ASN A 18 3.16 -12.17 -8.60
C ASN A 18 3.32 -12.91 -9.92
N GLY A 19 2.65 -14.05 -10.12
CA GLY A 19 2.71 -14.85 -11.35
C GLY A 19 1.59 -14.60 -12.36
N VAL A 20 0.78 -13.55 -12.20
CA VAL A 20 -0.47 -13.35 -12.97
C VAL A 20 -0.34 -12.26 -14.04
N ASP A 21 0.21 -12.65 -15.18
CA ASP A 21 0.42 -11.75 -16.34
C ASP A 21 -0.81 -11.60 -17.25
N VAL A 22 -1.66 -12.64 -17.32
CA VAL A 22 -2.84 -12.67 -18.19
C VAL A 22 -3.89 -11.65 -17.67
N PRO A 23 -4.27 -10.62 -18.45
CA PRO A 23 -5.10 -9.51 -17.97
C PRO A 23 -6.45 -9.93 -17.37
N ARG A 24 -7.19 -10.80 -18.09
CA ARG A 24 -8.44 -11.40 -17.61
C ARG A 24 -8.26 -12.13 -16.28
N ASP A 25 -7.26 -13.00 -16.21
CA ASP A 25 -7.05 -13.86 -15.05
C ASP A 25 -6.63 -13.01 -13.83
N ARG A 26 -5.84 -11.95 -14.04
CA ARG A 26 -5.50 -10.95 -13.03
C ARG A 26 -6.73 -10.20 -12.52
N ALA A 27 -7.65 -9.80 -13.40
CA ALA A 27 -8.91 -9.15 -13.02
C ALA A 27 -9.79 -10.08 -12.16
N ILE A 28 -9.97 -11.34 -12.57
CA ILE A 28 -10.74 -12.36 -11.82
C ILE A 28 -10.17 -12.60 -10.42
N LEU A 29 -8.85 -12.82 -10.32
CA LEU A 29 -8.20 -13.10 -9.03
C LEU A 29 -8.20 -11.87 -8.11
N THR A 30 -8.01 -10.66 -8.66
CA THR A 30 -8.04 -9.42 -7.90
C THR A 30 -9.44 -9.11 -7.38
N LEU A 31 -10.51 -9.38 -8.15
CA LEU A 31 -11.89 -9.29 -7.68
C LEU A 31 -12.13 -10.13 -6.42
N PHE A 32 -11.82 -11.44 -6.45
CA PHE A 32 -12.02 -12.30 -5.27
C PHE A 32 -11.28 -11.80 -4.03
N LEU A 33 -10.07 -11.26 -4.22
CA LEU A 33 -9.15 -10.86 -3.14
C LEU A 33 -9.35 -9.44 -2.60
N ASN A 34 -10.06 -8.57 -3.33
CA ASN A 34 -10.31 -7.16 -2.95
C ASN A 34 -11.80 -6.77 -2.86
N THR A 35 -12.74 -7.60 -3.34
CA THR A 35 -14.20 -7.31 -3.24
C THR A 35 -15.00 -8.38 -2.50
N GLY A 36 -14.46 -9.60 -2.34
CA GLY A 36 -15.22 -10.70 -1.74
C GLY A 36 -16.49 -11.04 -2.52
N ILE A 37 -16.39 -11.11 -3.84
CA ILE A 37 -17.46 -11.62 -4.72
C ILE A 37 -17.60 -13.16 -4.56
N PHE A 38 -18.81 -13.70 -4.72
CA PHE A 38 -19.03 -15.15 -4.82
C PHE A 38 -18.66 -15.66 -6.22
N LEU A 39 -18.44 -16.98 -6.36
CA LEU A 39 -18.11 -17.57 -7.67
C LEU A 39 -19.22 -17.36 -8.70
N ASN A 40 -20.49 -17.54 -8.30
CA ASN A 40 -21.64 -17.36 -9.18
C ASN A 40 -21.80 -15.88 -9.57
N GLU A 41 -21.77 -14.97 -8.58
CA GLU A 41 -21.80 -13.52 -8.81
C GLU A 41 -20.71 -13.00 -9.78
N LEU A 42 -19.54 -13.66 -9.85
CA LEU A 42 -18.46 -13.30 -10.76
C LEU A 42 -18.69 -13.83 -12.20
N ILE A 43 -19.30 -15.00 -12.37
CA ILE A 43 -19.59 -15.52 -13.73
C ILE A 43 -20.84 -14.87 -14.32
N ASP A 44 -21.82 -14.52 -13.48
CA ASP A 44 -23.05 -13.81 -13.85
C ASP A 44 -22.82 -12.27 -14.02
N LEU A 45 -21.59 -11.79 -13.83
CA LEU A 45 -21.23 -10.38 -13.90
C LEU A 45 -21.33 -9.85 -15.35
N LYS A 46 -22.03 -8.74 -15.55
CA LYS A 46 -22.26 -8.13 -16.88
C LYS A 46 -21.37 -6.93 -17.15
N ILE A 47 -21.27 -6.50 -18.40
CA ILE A 47 -20.46 -5.34 -18.82
C ILE A 47 -20.95 -4.04 -18.16
N ASP A 48 -22.26 -3.89 -17.99
CA ASP A 48 -22.92 -2.76 -17.31
C ASP A 48 -22.75 -2.73 -15.77
N SER A 49 -22.20 -3.80 -15.20
CA SER A 49 -22.07 -3.98 -13.75
C SER A 49 -20.90 -3.20 -13.16
N ILE A 50 -20.04 -2.61 -13.99
CA ILE A 50 -18.92 -1.76 -13.56
C ILE A 50 -19.26 -0.29 -13.83
N ASP A 51 -19.43 0.50 -12.77
CA ASP A 51 -19.46 1.95 -12.87
C ASP A 51 -18.03 2.48 -12.95
N TRP A 52 -17.56 2.71 -14.18
CA TRP A 52 -16.25 3.26 -14.47
C TRP A 52 -16.05 4.70 -13.98
N LYS A 53 -17.14 5.47 -13.76
CA LYS A 53 -17.09 6.86 -13.27
C LYS A 53 -17.12 6.90 -11.75
N GLY A 54 -18.06 6.19 -11.12
CA GLY A 54 -18.16 6.02 -9.67
C GLY A 54 -17.11 5.09 -9.06
N ARG A 55 -16.26 4.45 -9.88
CA ARG A 55 -15.24 3.46 -9.49
C ARG A 55 -15.85 2.36 -8.60
N ALA A 56 -16.97 1.78 -9.04
CA ALA A 56 -17.73 0.83 -8.23
C ALA A 56 -18.22 -0.38 -9.03
N LEU A 57 -18.37 -1.51 -8.34
CA LEU A 57 -18.87 -2.77 -8.86
C LEU A 57 -20.27 -3.04 -8.30
N LYS A 58 -21.27 -3.08 -9.18
CA LYS A 58 -22.63 -3.54 -8.87
C LYS A 58 -22.63 -5.07 -8.95
N VAL A 59 -22.52 -5.74 -7.81
CA VAL A 59 -22.52 -7.20 -7.75
C VAL A 59 -23.96 -7.71 -7.95
N PRO A 60 -24.24 -8.59 -8.92
CA PRO A 60 -25.59 -9.09 -9.20
C PRO A 60 -26.05 -10.17 -8.20
N GLY A 61 -27.35 -10.48 -8.20
CA GLY A 61 -27.96 -11.57 -7.43
C GLY A 61 -28.87 -11.13 -6.29
N ASN A 62 -29.38 -12.08 -5.49
CA ASN A 62 -30.38 -11.85 -4.42
C ASN A 62 -29.93 -10.90 -3.30
N ARG A 63 -28.65 -10.52 -3.26
CA ARG A 63 -28.09 -9.48 -2.38
C ARG A 63 -27.20 -8.54 -3.17
N SER A 64 -27.85 -7.92 -4.17
CA SER A 64 -27.25 -6.90 -5.02
C SER A 64 -26.64 -5.79 -4.16
N ARG A 65 -25.36 -5.54 -4.35
CA ARG A 65 -24.59 -4.58 -3.54
C ARG A 65 -23.57 -3.84 -4.40
N THR A 66 -23.29 -2.61 -4.04
CA THR A 66 -22.29 -1.78 -4.69
C THR A 66 -20.99 -1.83 -3.88
N VAL A 67 -19.93 -2.41 -4.43
CA VAL A 67 -18.61 -2.51 -3.78
C VAL A 67 -17.66 -1.51 -4.43
N PRO A 68 -17.01 -0.61 -3.67
CA PRO A 68 -16.03 0.33 -4.23
C PRO A 68 -14.79 -0.41 -4.74
N LEU A 69 -14.24 0.04 -5.87
CA LEU A 69 -13.04 -0.51 -6.49
C LEU A 69 -11.82 0.32 -6.11
N ASN A 70 -10.88 -0.30 -5.38
CA ASN A 70 -9.55 0.28 -5.19
C ASN A 70 -8.77 0.32 -6.53
N ASP A 71 -7.73 1.16 -6.63
CA ASP A 71 -7.01 1.39 -7.89
C ASP A 71 -6.48 0.09 -8.51
N GLN A 72 -5.91 -0.82 -7.71
CA GLN A 72 -5.42 -2.12 -8.20
C GLN A 72 -6.52 -2.95 -8.89
N THR A 73 -7.73 -2.95 -8.34
CA THR A 73 -8.86 -3.69 -8.91
C THR A 73 -9.45 -2.96 -10.11
N TYR A 74 -9.57 -1.63 -10.03
CA TYR A 74 -10.01 -0.78 -11.13
C TYR A 74 -9.09 -0.91 -12.35
N GLU A 75 -7.77 -0.83 -12.17
CA GLU A 75 -6.77 -1.01 -13.22
C GLU A 75 -6.81 -2.42 -13.84
N ALA A 76 -6.94 -3.47 -13.02
CA ALA A 76 -7.02 -4.84 -13.52
C ALA A 76 -8.29 -5.06 -14.36
N LEU A 77 -9.44 -4.55 -13.89
CA LEU A 77 -10.71 -4.58 -14.61
C LEU A 77 -10.64 -3.73 -15.89
N ALA A 78 -10.11 -2.51 -15.82
CA ALA A 78 -10.00 -1.60 -16.96
C ALA A 78 -9.04 -2.14 -18.03
N LYS A 79 -7.95 -2.81 -17.64
CA LYS A 79 -7.06 -3.49 -18.58
C LYS A 79 -7.78 -4.65 -19.26
N TRP A 80 -8.42 -5.55 -18.50
CA TRP A 80 -9.22 -6.62 -19.11
C TRP A 80 -10.35 -6.07 -20.00
N SER A 81 -11.03 -4.99 -19.62
CA SER A 81 -12.10 -4.40 -20.42
C SER A 81 -11.63 -3.80 -21.75
N LYS A 82 -10.33 -3.51 -21.91
CA LYS A 82 -9.70 -3.12 -23.18
C LYS A 82 -9.21 -4.34 -23.96
N ASP A 83 -8.71 -5.36 -23.25
CA ASP A 83 -8.18 -6.60 -23.82
C ASP A 83 -9.27 -7.65 -24.13
N ARG A 84 -10.54 -7.39 -23.77
CA ARG A 84 -11.69 -8.27 -24.00
C ARG A 84 -12.10 -8.22 -25.48
N PRO A 85 -12.15 -9.36 -26.20
CA PRO A 85 -12.71 -9.42 -27.54
C PRO A 85 -14.13 -8.85 -27.62
N ASP A 86 -14.44 -8.17 -28.72
CA ASP A 86 -15.81 -7.81 -29.06
C ASP A 86 -16.54 -9.06 -29.59
N VAL A 87 -17.63 -9.44 -28.92
CA VAL A 87 -18.41 -10.65 -29.14
C VAL A 87 -19.82 -10.46 -28.58
N GLN A 88 -20.79 -11.19 -29.13
CA GLN A 88 -22.20 -11.20 -28.70
C GLN A 88 -22.39 -11.95 -27.36
N SER A 89 -21.79 -11.43 -26.29
CA SER A 89 -22.06 -11.80 -24.90
C SER A 89 -22.07 -10.54 -24.03
N ASN A 90 -23.07 -10.44 -23.15
CA ASN A 90 -23.17 -9.37 -22.14
C ASN A 90 -22.37 -9.70 -20.86
N HIS A 91 -21.80 -10.91 -20.73
CA HIS A 91 -20.98 -11.27 -19.57
C HIS A 91 -19.59 -10.63 -19.66
N PHE A 92 -19.13 -10.04 -18.55
CA PHE A 92 -17.87 -9.33 -18.49
C PHE A 92 -16.65 -10.28 -18.58
N PHE A 93 -16.80 -11.52 -18.14
CA PHE A 93 -15.76 -12.55 -18.23
C PHE A 93 -16.14 -13.68 -19.21
N ILE A 94 -15.27 -13.91 -20.19
CA ILE A 94 -15.43 -14.89 -21.27
C ILE A 94 -14.19 -15.78 -21.42
N THR A 95 -14.30 -16.89 -22.15
CA THR A 95 -13.17 -17.74 -22.54
C THR A 95 -12.28 -17.03 -23.57
N THR A 96 -10.97 -17.09 -23.36
CA THR A 96 -9.93 -16.50 -24.24
C THR A 96 -9.06 -17.55 -24.92
N LYS A 97 -9.50 -18.82 -24.92
CA LYS A 97 -8.82 -19.96 -25.54
C LYS A 97 -9.86 -20.93 -26.09
N GLY A 98 -9.71 -21.31 -27.36
CA GLY A 98 -10.74 -22.05 -28.09
C GLY A 98 -11.93 -21.15 -28.40
N GLU A 99 -13.10 -21.77 -28.52
CA GLU A 99 -14.38 -21.08 -28.76
C GLU A 99 -14.70 -20.06 -27.65
N VAL A 100 -15.14 -18.86 -28.04
CA VAL A 100 -15.44 -17.76 -27.11
C VAL A 100 -16.87 -17.93 -26.56
N LYS A 101 -16.96 -18.13 -25.25
CA LYS A 101 -18.17 -18.44 -24.47
C LYS A 101 -18.08 -17.81 -23.10
N ASP A 102 -19.21 -17.74 -22.40
CA ASP A 102 -19.27 -17.23 -21.02
C ASP A 102 -18.44 -18.08 -20.06
N LEU A 103 -17.79 -17.43 -19.08
CA LEU A 103 -16.79 -18.08 -18.26
C LEU A 103 -17.41 -18.96 -17.16
N SER A 104 -17.58 -20.25 -17.43
CA SER A 104 -18.12 -21.20 -16.43
C SER A 104 -17.32 -21.27 -15.12
N ALA A 105 -18.01 -21.56 -14.00
CA ALA A 105 -17.42 -21.81 -12.69
C ALA A 105 -16.25 -22.81 -12.71
N ARG A 106 -16.34 -23.87 -13.53
CA ARG A 106 -15.29 -24.89 -13.70
C ARG A 106 -14.03 -24.32 -14.36
N ALA A 107 -14.17 -23.34 -15.25
CA ALA A 107 -13.04 -22.65 -15.86
C ALA A 107 -12.33 -21.72 -14.84
N VAL A 108 -13.09 -21.02 -14.00
CA VAL A 108 -12.55 -20.22 -12.88
C VAL A 108 -11.80 -21.10 -11.87
N ASP A 109 -12.37 -22.25 -11.47
CA ASP A 109 -11.71 -23.14 -10.50
C ASP A 109 -10.41 -23.76 -11.08
N LYS A 110 -10.37 -24.05 -12.41
CA LYS A 110 -9.15 -24.48 -13.12
C LYS A 110 -8.10 -23.37 -13.23
N LEU A 111 -8.54 -22.12 -13.45
CA LEU A 111 -7.69 -20.93 -13.47
C LEU A 111 -7.02 -20.70 -12.10
N ILE A 112 -7.80 -20.77 -11.01
CA ILE A 112 -7.29 -20.58 -9.64
C ILE A 112 -6.25 -21.65 -9.29
N ARG A 113 -6.50 -22.92 -9.62
CA ARG A 113 -5.54 -24.02 -9.40
C ARG A 113 -4.21 -23.79 -10.11
N LYS A 114 -4.23 -23.48 -11.42
CA LYS A 114 -3.04 -23.17 -12.21
C LYS A 114 -2.14 -22.14 -11.50
N TYR A 115 -2.71 -21.05 -10.99
CA TYR A 115 -1.93 -20.01 -10.30
C TYR A 115 -1.48 -20.42 -8.89
N ALA A 116 -2.22 -21.27 -8.18
CA ALA A 116 -1.78 -21.86 -6.92
C ALA A 116 -0.60 -22.82 -7.12
N ASP A 117 -0.65 -23.66 -8.16
CA ASP A 117 0.43 -24.57 -8.56
C ASP A 117 1.70 -23.78 -8.94
N GLN A 118 1.56 -22.71 -9.74
CA GLN A 118 2.66 -21.80 -10.09
C GLN A 118 3.25 -21.09 -8.86
N ALA A 119 2.41 -20.71 -7.89
CA ALA A 119 2.84 -20.15 -6.61
C ALA A 119 3.37 -21.20 -5.60
N LYS A 120 3.45 -22.48 -5.99
CA LYS A 120 3.90 -23.63 -5.17
C LYS A 120 3.05 -23.87 -3.90
N ILE A 121 1.79 -23.44 -3.90
CA ILE A 121 0.85 -23.62 -2.80
C ILE A 121 0.33 -25.06 -2.85
N LYS A 122 0.90 -25.95 -2.03
CA LYS A 122 0.64 -27.41 -2.06
C LYS A 122 -0.80 -27.83 -1.69
N ARG A 123 -1.60 -26.93 -1.11
CA ARG A 123 -2.98 -27.20 -0.67
C ARG A 123 -4.00 -26.69 -1.69
N ARG A 124 -5.21 -27.24 -1.68
CA ARG A 124 -6.27 -26.90 -2.64
C ARG A 124 -6.75 -25.45 -2.46
N VAL A 125 -6.33 -24.55 -3.33
CA VAL A 125 -6.95 -23.22 -3.48
C VAL A 125 -8.14 -23.33 -4.45
N ASN A 126 -9.23 -22.64 -4.14
CA ASN A 126 -10.43 -22.49 -4.95
C ASN A 126 -11.03 -21.09 -4.76
N ALA A 127 -12.12 -20.76 -5.46
CA ALA A 127 -12.79 -19.46 -5.34
C ALA A 127 -13.20 -19.12 -3.89
N GLN A 128 -13.63 -20.12 -3.11
CA GLN A 128 -14.00 -19.92 -1.70
C GLN A 128 -12.79 -19.56 -0.84
N VAL A 129 -11.62 -20.18 -1.02
CA VAL A 129 -10.38 -19.83 -0.28
C VAL A 129 -9.93 -18.40 -0.59
N LEU A 130 -10.06 -17.93 -1.84
CA LEU A 130 -9.76 -16.54 -2.19
C LEU A 130 -10.76 -15.57 -1.54
N ARG A 131 -12.06 -15.84 -1.62
CA ARG A 131 -13.12 -15.09 -0.94
C ARG A 131 -12.90 -15.05 0.58
N ASN A 132 -12.54 -16.19 1.19
CA ASN A 132 -12.21 -16.30 2.60
C ASN A 132 -11.01 -15.42 2.98
N THR A 133 -10.02 -15.29 2.08
CA THR A 133 -8.85 -14.42 2.28
C THR A 133 -9.25 -12.96 2.38
N PHE A 134 -10.17 -12.51 1.52
CA PHE A 134 -10.75 -11.17 1.65
C PHE A 134 -11.58 -11.03 2.93
N ALA A 135 -12.49 -11.97 3.22
CA ALA A 135 -13.36 -11.90 4.39
C ALA A 135 -12.58 -11.88 5.72
N VAL A 136 -11.56 -12.72 5.88
CA VAL A 136 -10.72 -12.77 7.09
C VAL A 136 -9.89 -11.48 7.26
N ARG A 137 -9.51 -10.82 6.16
CA ARG A 137 -8.91 -9.47 6.23
C ARG A 137 -9.94 -8.41 6.64
N LEU A 138 -11.11 -8.41 6.01
CA LEU A 138 -12.19 -7.44 6.27
C LEU A 138 -12.73 -7.49 7.70
N PHE A 139 -12.76 -8.68 8.31
CA PHE A 139 -13.13 -8.87 9.73
C PHE A 139 -11.96 -8.66 10.72
N LYS A 140 -10.75 -8.39 10.22
CA LYS A 140 -9.54 -8.11 11.01
C LYS A 140 -9.16 -6.63 11.00
N GLU A 141 -9.49 -5.94 9.91
CA GLU A 141 -9.72 -4.50 9.92
C GLU A 141 -10.93 -4.22 10.84
N GLU A 142 -10.87 -3.23 11.73
CA GLU A 142 -11.84 -3.03 12.84
C GLU A 142 -13.16 -2.39 12.39
N ILE A 143 -13.72 -2.91 11.30
CA ILE A 143 -14.95 -2.48 10.64
C ILE A 143 -16.16 -3.04 11.41
N SER A 144 -17.26 -2.28 11.48
CA SER A 144 -18.48 -2.76 12.12
C SER A 144 -19.05 -3.99 11.43
N LEU A 145 -19.65 -4.89 12.22
CA LEU A 145 -20.21 -6.17 11.77
C LEU A 145 -21.15 -5.99 10.57
N ASP A 146 -22.00 -4.97 10.61
CA ASP A 146 -23.02 -4.70 9.60
C ASP A 146 -22.39 -4.23 8.28
N LYS A 147 -21.30 -3.46 8.33
CA LYS A 147 -20.57 -3.03 7.13
C LYS A 147 -19.76 -4.18 6.53
N ALA A 148 -19.08 -4.97 7.36
CA ALA A 148 -18.35 -6.16 6.88
C ALA A 148 -19.29 -7.20 6.24
N THR A 149 -20.48 -7.41 6.81
CA THR A 149 -21.49 -8.34 6.28
C THR A 149 -22.19 -7.81 5.03
N ALA A 150 -22.48 -6.51 4.96
CA ALA A 150 -23.01 -5.86 3.76
C ALA A 150 -22.04 -5.95 2.57
N ILE A 151 -20.75 -5.62 2.77
CA ILE A 151 -19.71 -5.73 1.73
C ILE A 151 -19.57 -7.17 1.22
N LEU A 152 -19.67 -8.16 2.11
CA LEU A 152 -19.61 -9.57 1.74
C LEU A 152 -20.93 -10.14 1.17
N GLY A 153 -22.08 -9.50 1.39
CA GLY A 153 -23.40 -10.04 1.04
C GLY A 153 -23.84 -11.24 1.89
N ILE A 154 -23.30 -11.40 3.10
CA ILE A 154 -23.60 -12.56 3.97
C ILE A 154 -24.53 -12.17 5.12
N THR A 155 -25.47 -13.05 5.48
CA THR A 155 -26.35 -12.89 6.65
C THR A 155 -26.39 -14.13 7.54
N ASP A 156 -25.76 -15.24 7.13
CA ASP A 156 -25.73 -16.48 7.91
C ASP A 156 -24.84 -16.29 9.16
N PRO A 157 -25.41 -16.33 10.38
CA PRO A 157 -24.64 -16.14 11.61
C PRO A 157 -23.52 -17.18 11.79
N GLN A 158 -23.66 -18.39 11.23
CA GLN A 158 -22.62 -19.42 11.33
C GLN A 158 -21.41 -19.11 10.44
N SER A 159 -21.62 -18.65 9.21
CA SER A 159 -20.54 -18.15 8.35
C SER A 159 -19.88 -16.90 8.94
N ILE A 160 -20.68 -15.95 9.44
CA ILE A 160 -20.21 -14.73 10.09
C ILE A 160 -19.33 -15.06 11.30
N ASN A 161 -19.81 -15.90 12.23
CA ASN A 161 -19.04 -16.31 13.41
C ASN A 161 -17.73 -17.04 13.04
N ARG A 162 -17.73 -17.88 11.99
CA ARG A 162 -16.50 -18.54 11.52
C ARG A 162 -15.48 -17.54 10.95
N TYR A 163 -15.91 -16.48 10.25
CA TYR A 163 -15.00 -15.41 9.82
C TYR A 163 -14.47 -14.59 11.01
N ILE A 164 -15.32 -14.23 11.98
CA ILE A 164 -14.90 -13.52 13.19
C ILE A 164 -13.89 -14.34 14.00
N GLN A 165 -14.11 -15.66 14.12
CA GLN A 165 -13.16 -16.58 14.78
C GLN A 165 -11.82 -16.64 14.02
N ALA A 166 -11.85 -16.73 12.69
CA ALA A 166 -10.64 -16.77 11.87
C ALA A 166 -9.87 -15.43 11.85
N ALA A 167 -10.56 -14.29 11.91
CA ALA A 167 -9.94 -12.96 12.00
C ALA A 167 -9.30 -12.70 13.38
N LYS A 168 -9.92 -13.21 14.46
CA LYS A 168 -9.39 -13.17 15.83
C LYS A 168 -8.20 -14.12 16.06
N GLN A 169 -7.96 -15.08 15.18
CA GLN A 169 -6.73 -15.86 15.23
C GLN A 169 -5.55 -14.97 14.77
N PRO A 170 -4.41 -14.98 15.50
CA PRO A 170 -3.18 -14.43 14.95
C PRO A 170 -2.83 -15.18 13.67
N ALA A 171 -2.20 -14.50 12.70
CA ALA A 171 -1.60 -15.20 11.58
C ALA A 171 -0.57 -16.20 12.15
N PRO A 172 -0.47 -17.44 11.64
CA PRO A 172 0.27 -18.52 12.29
C PRO A 172 1.76 -18.17 12.46
N THR A 173 2.10 -17.68 13.65
CA THR A 173 3.47 -17.43 14.08
C THR A 173 4.15 -18.73 14.46
N PRO A 174 5.47 -18.88 14.23
CA PRO A 174 6.23 -19.88 14.97
C PRO A 174 6.07 -19.65 16.49
N THR A 175 5.77 -20.72 17.18
CA THR A 175 5.63 -20.87 18.65
C THR A 175 6.85 -20.36 19.42
N THR A 176 6.80 -19.79 20.65
CA THR A 176 5.79 -19.17 21.57
C THR A 176 6.61 -18.63 22.79
N PRO A 177 6.09 -17.99 23.87
CA PRO A 177 4.73 -17.55 24.23
C PRO A 177 4.67 -15.98 24.29
N LYS A 178 4.01 -15.20 25.18
CA LYS A 178 3.14 -15.39 26.38
C LYS A 178 2.17 -14.18 26.53
N GLU A 179 1.65 -13.91 27.72
CA GLU A 179 0.57 -12.95 28.00
C GLU A 179 1.00 -11.66 28.74
N LEU A 180 0.25 -10.57 28.50
CA LEU A 180 -0.10 -9.51 29.46
C LEU A 180 -1.54 -9.01 29.14
N LYS A 181 -2.21 -8.30 30.06
CA LYS A 181 -3.69 -8.12 30.06
C LYS A 181 -4.21 -6.67 30.04
N HIS A 182 -5.37 -6.49 29.39
CA HIS A 182 -6.37 -5.41 29.57
C HIS A 182 -5.90 -3.97 29.19
N VAL A 183 -6.72 -2.90 29.11
CA VAL A 183 -8.08 -2.59 29.65
C VAL A 183 -8.95 -1.81 28.64
N GLU A 184 -10.27 -2.00 28.63
CA GLU A 184 -11.23 -1.16 27.86
C GLU A 184 -11.56 0.15 28.58
N SER A 185 -11.73 1.27 27.84
CA SER A 185 -11.98 2.59 28.44
C SER A 185 -13.15 3.38 27.83
N GLN A 186 -14.36 3.17 28.35
CA GLN A 186 -15.41 4.20 28.47
C GLN A 186 -16.60 3.75 29.34
N SER A 187 -17.28 4.68 30.01
CA SER A 187 -18.36 4.40 30.95
C SER A 187 -19.74 4.37 30.31
N LYS A 188 -20.66 3.56 30.88
CA LYS A 188 -22.02 3.35 30.36
C LYS A 188 -22.87 4.62 30.27
N MET A 189 -22.63 5.59 31.16
CA MET A 189 -23.37 6.85 31.27
C MET A 189 -23.35 7.67 29.95
N ALA A 190 -22.21 7.70 29.26
CA ALA A 190 -22.04 8.48 28.03
C ALA A 190 -22.93 7.98 26.86
N ARG A 191 -23.36 6.72 26.88
CA ARG A 191 -24.22 6.11 25.84
C ARG A 191 -25.72 6.40 26.02
N LEU A 192 -26.14 6.93 27.17
CA LEU A 192 -27.55 7.21 27.46
C LEU A 192 -27.96 8.63 27.05
N ALA A 193 -27.05 9.61 27.20
CA ALA A 193 -27.34 11.02 26.94
C ALA A 193 -27.60 11.33 25.45
N SER A 194 -27.04 10.54 24.52
CA SER A 194 -27.20 10.74 23.07
C SER A 194 -28.62 10.51 22.54
N ASN A 195 -29.45 9.77 23.28
CA ASN A 195 -30.72 9.25 22.75
C ASN A 195 -31.93 10.19 22.97
N VAL A 196 -31.74 11.31 23.69
CA VAL A 196 -32.85 12.18 24.13
C VAL A 196 -33.03 13.42 23.24
N PHE A 197 -31.99 13.87 22.54
CA PHE A 197 -32.03 15.10 21.73
C PHE A 197 -31.39 14.91 20.34
N PRO A 198 -32.17 14.56 19.30
CA PRO A 198 -31.67 14.53 17.92
C PRO A 198 -31.39 15.95 17.42
N THR A 199 -30.11 16.28 17.21
CA THR A 199 -29.71 17.58 16.66
C THR A 199 -29.81 17.57 15.13
N LYS A 200 -30.29 18.66 14.53
CA LYS A 200 -30.41 18.77 13.06
C LYS A 200 -29.01 18.91 12.43
N PRO A 201 -28.71 18.18 11.34
CA PRO A 201 -27.37 18.14 10.75
C PRO A 201 -26.97 19.50 10.17
N LYS A 202 -25.70 19.87 10.37
CA LYS A 202 -25.06 21.04 9.73
C LYS A 202 -24.18 20.56 8.57
N ILE A 203 -24.41 21.11 7.38
CA ILE A 203 -23.57 20.85 6.20
C ILE A 203 -22.15 21.36 6.49
N ALA A 204 -21.15 20.51 6.31
CA ALA A 204 -19.75 20.90 6.39
C ALA A 204 -19.41 21.84 5.23
N LYS A 205 -19.14 23.12 5.53
CA LYS A 205 -18.69 24.08 4.52
C LYS A 205 -17.28 23.69 4.01
N PRO A 206 -16.96 23.90 2.72
CA PRO A 206 -15.60 23.78 2.22
C PRO A 206 -14.69 24.77 2.97
N MET A 207 -13.45 24.36 3.24
CA MET A 207 -12.48 25.20 3.94
C MET A 207 -11.87 26.20 2.96
N SER A 208 -12.23 27.48 3.08
CA SER A 208 -11.85 28.57 2.17
C SER A 208 -10.34 28.74 1.96
N ASP A 209 -9.56 28.28 2.94
CA ASP A 209 -8.17 28.69 3.13
C ASP A 209 -7.17 27.71 2.49
N VAL A 210 -7.67 26.59 1.93
CA VAL A 210 -6.84 25.55 1.32
C VAL A 210 -6.93 25.61 -0.21
N LYS A 211 -6.05 26.40 -0.82
CA LYS A 211 -5.84 26.37 -2.27
C LYS A 211 -5.06 25.11 -2.65
N GLY A 212 -5.73 24.19 -3.34
CA GLY A 212 -5.13 22.99 -3.93
C GLY A 212 -5.91 22.53 -5.17
N PRO A 213 -5.35 21.64 -6.00
CA PRO A 213 -6.04 21.12 -7.19
C PRO A 213 -7.31 20.32 -6.84
N MET A 214 -8.26 20.23 -7.78
CA MET A 214 -9.55 19.54 -7.58
C MET A 214 -9.42 18.02 -7.31
N ILE A 215 -8.24 17.44 -7.50
CA ILE A 215 -7.91 16.09 -7.05
C ILE A 215 -6.79 16.25 -6.00
N PRO A 216 -6.98 15.81 -4.75
CA PRO A 216 -5.96 15.95 -3.71
C PRO A 216 -4.74 15.08 -4.04
N ASN A 217 -3.65 15.69 -4.55
CA ASN A 217 -2.39 14.99 -4.80
C ASN A 217 -1.76 14.59 -3.45
N PRO A 218 -1.68 13.30 -3.08
CA PRO A 218 -1.25 12.91 -1.75
C PRO A 218 0.16 13.39 -1.39
N GLU A 219 1.03 13.49 -2.39
CA GLU A 219 2.47 13.77 -2.23
C GLU A 219 2.79 15.28 -2.09
N GLU A 220 1.83 16.17 -2.38
CA GLU A 220 1.96 17.62 -2.17
C GLU A 220 1.63 18.05 -0.73
N ILE A 221 0.93 17.21 0.05
CA ILE A 221 0.33 17.58 1.34
C ILE A 221 1.35 17.53 2.47
N ILE A 222 1.49 18.63 3.21
CA ILE A 222 2.04 18.63 4.57
C ILE A 222 0.90 19.00 5.52
N ILE A 223 0.60 18.12 6.48
CA ILE A 223 -0.35 18.39 7.59
C ILE A 223 0.24 17.80 8.87
N GLY A 224 0.54 18.64 9.87
CA GLY A 224 1.12 18.23 11.15
C GLY A 224 2.57 17.74 11.05
N ARG A 225 3.30 18.23 10.04
CA ARG A 225 4.69 17.88 9.72
C ARG A 225 5.52 19.11 9.33
N GLU A 226 4.96 20.31 9.47
CA GLU A 226 5.51 21.59 9.02
C GLU A 226 6.86 21.87 9.70
N GLY A 227 6.88 21.90 11.05
CA GLY A 227 8.12 22.06 11.82
C GLY A 227 9.15 20.93 11.62
N THR A 228 8.70 19.71 11.26
CA THR A 228 9.61 18.61 10.89
C THR A 228 10.26 18.87 9.53
N ILE A 229 9.49 19.36 8.56
CA ILE A 229 9.98 19.77 7.24
C ILE A 229 10.93 20.97 7.38
N GLU A 230 10.65 21.91 8.27
CA GLU A 230 11.54 23.03 8.61
C GLU A 230 12.86 22.54 9.25
N GLU A 231 12.81 21.66 10.25
CA GLU A 231 14.03 21.08 10.86
C GLU A 231 14.88 20.32 9.83
N ILE A 232 14.25 19.55 8.93
CA ILE A 232 14.95 18.87 7.84
C ILE A 232 15.62 19.89 6.92
N ASN A 233 14.88 20.87 6.39
CA ASN A 233 15.44 21.86 5.47
C ASN A 233 16.56 22.70 6.12
N PHE A 234 16.41 23.10 7.40
CA PHE A 234 17.44 23.82 8.17
C PHE A 234 18.74 23.03 8.33
N ASN A 235 18.67 21.70 8.46
CA ASN A 235 19.87 20.86 8.53
C ASN A 235 20.46 20.63 7.13
N LEU A 236 19.64 20.38 6.11
CA LEU A 236 20.10 20.23 4.72
C LEU A 236 20.80 21.49 4.20
N THR A 237 20.25 22.70 4.46
CA THR A 237 20.89 23.98 4.12
C THR A 237 22.21 24.24 4.86
N LYS A 238 22.51 23.45 5.91
CA LYS A 238 23.77 23.50 6.66
C LYS A 238 24.71 22.33 6.30
N ASN A 239 24.44 21.64 5.18
CA ASN A 239 25.14 20.44 4.72
C ASN A 239 25.21 19.33 5.79
N ARG A 240 24.17 19.22 6.62
CA ARG A 240 24.06 18.17 7.65
C ARG A 240 23.12 17.08 7.15
N SER A 241 23.67 15.89 6.95
CA SER A 241 22.88 14.69 6.62
C SER A 241 21.88 14.40 7.74
N VAL A 242 20.64 14.05 7.37
CA VAL A 242 19.50 13.85 8.28
C VAL A 242 19.00 12.41 8.18
N LEU A 243 18.66 11.80 9.32
CA LEU A 243 18.10 10.45 9.40
C LEU A 243 16.72 10.48 10.06
N LEU A 244 15.70 10.13 9.30
CA LEU A 244 14.32 9.97 9.78
C LEU A 244 14.13 8.58 10.39
N ILE A 245 13.80 8.52 11.68
CA ILE A 245 13.59 7.28 12.44
C ILE A 245 12.13 7.19 12.85
N GLY A 246 11.57 5.98 13.01
CA GLY A 246 10.22 5.78 13.52
C GLY A 246 9.56 4.55 12.93
N GLU A 247 8.40 4.17 13.45
CA GLU A 247 7.74 2.90 13.10
C GLU A 247 7.32 2.78 11.62
N LEU A 248 6.87 1.60 11.23
CA LEU A 248 6.25 1.39 9.91
C LEU A 248 4.92 2.18 9.82
N GLY A 249 4.66 2.82 8.69
CA GLY A 249 3.40 3.56 8.45
C GLY A 249 3.37 5.03 8.94
N VAL A 250 4.32 5.51 9.74
CA VAL A 250 4.32 6.90 10.28
C VAL A 250 4.52 8.02 9.23
N GLY A 251 4.67 7.67 7.95
CA GLY A 251 4.76 8.63 6.84
C GLY A 251 6.17 9.07 6.43
N LYS A 252 7.23 8.35 6.82
CA LYS A 252 8.63 8.68 6.44
C LYS A 252 8.79 8.86 4.91
N THR A 253 8.41 7.85 4.14
CA THR A 253 8.45 7.87 2.65
C THR A 253 7.65 9.03 2.05
N HIS A 254 6.55 9.44 2.67
CA HIS A 254 5.76 10.60 2.24
C HIS A 254 6.53 11.91 2.42
N ILE A 255 7.16 12.11 3.60
CA ILE A 255 8.04 13.26 3.86
C ILE A 255 9.18 13.32 2.83
N LEU A 256 9.81 12.17 2.52
CA LEU A 256 10.90 12.09 1.56
C LEU A 256 10.47 12.40 0.12
N LYS A 257 9.30 11.89 -0.31
CA LYS A 257 8.70 12.18 -1.62
C LYS A 257 8.24 13.63 -1.78
N HIS A 258 7.70 14.22 -0.73
CA HIS A 258 7.32 15.63 -0.74
C HIS A 258 8.57 16.52 -0.95
N LEU A 259 9.65 16.23 -0.23
CA LEU A 259 10.90 16.98 -0.36
C LEU A 259 11.54 16.79 -1.74
N SER A 260 11.54 15.59 -2.32
CA SER A 260 12.11 15.34 -3.65
C SER A 260 11.38 16.00 -4.82
N LYS A 261 10.15 16.50 -4.60
CA LYS A 261 9.37 17.22 -5.62
C LYS A 261 9.50 18.75 -5.58
N LYS A 262 10.22 19.33 -4.62
CA LYS A 262 10.30 20.80 -4.51
C LYS A 262 11.06 21.40 -5.70
N PRO A 263 10.44 22.31 -6.49
CA PRO A 263 11.08 22.89 -7.66
C PRO A 263 12.32 23.69 -7.27
N GLY A 264 13.37 23.60 -8.09
CA GLY A 264 14.64 24.29 -7.87
C GLY A 264 15.62 23.62 -6.91
N GLN A 265 15.27 22.49 -6.27
CA GLN A 265 16.21 21.73 -5.43
C GLN A 265 16.96 20.66 -6.26
N ASN A 266 18.30 20.68 -6.20
CA ASN A 266 19.14 19.66 -6.83
C ASN A 266 19.10 18.37 -5.99
N ILE A 267 18.25 17.41 -6.37
CA ILE A 267 17.96 16.20 -5.58
C ILE A 267 18.06 14.94 -6.44
N ILE A 268 18.68 13.90 -5.87
CA ILE A 268 18.63 12.52 -6.41
C ILE A 268 17.85 11.64 -5.41
N TYR A 269 16.69 11.12 -5.83
CA TYR A 269 15.86 10.23 -5.01
C TYR A 269 16.13 8.75 -5.32
N ILE A 270 16.30 7.95 -4.28
CA ILE A 270 16.73 6.55 -4.32
C ILE A 270 15.81 5.70 -3.42
N GLN A 271 15.20 4.66 -3.99
CA GLN A 271 14.26 3.79 -3.26
C GLN A 271 14.94 2.74 -2.35
N SER A 272 16.15 2.28 -2.67
CA SER A 272 16.85 1.21 -1.93
C SER A 272 18.36 1.39 -2.02
N PRO A 273 19.10 1.32 -0.89
CA PRO A 273 20.55 1.44 -0.87
C PRO A 273 21.29 0.15 -1.21
N SER A 274 20.62 -1.01 -1.11
CA SER A 274 21.20 -2.32 -1.43
C SER A 274 20.45 -2.93 -2.63
N PRO A 275 21.16 -3.53 -3.62
CA PRO A 275 22.62 -3.68 -3.70
C PRO A 275 23.38 -2.36 -3.91
N ILE A 276 24.45 -2.12 -3.14
CA ILE A 276 25.17 -0.84 -3.11
C ILE A 276 25.67 -0.39 -4.49
N LYS A 277 26.15 -1.31 -5.32
CA LYS A 277 26.57 -1.00 -6.70
C LYS A 277 25.41 -0.51 -7.58
N SER A 278 24.19 -1.03 -7.39
CA SER A 278 23.00 -0.55 -8.11
C SER A 278 22.57 0.85 -7.67
N MET A 279 22.75 1.19 -6.38
CA MET A 279 22.56 2.55 -5.89
C MET A 279 23.59 3.50 -6.50
N LEU A 280 24.86 3.13 -6.49
CA LEU A 280 25.95 3.94 -7.06
C LEU A 280 25.76 4.19 -8.56
N THR A 281 25.35 3.18 -9.34
CA THR A 281 25.06 3.40 -10.77
C THR A 281 23.88 4.35 -11.00
N GLN A 282 22.84 4.32 -10.15
CA GLN A 282 21.73 5.28 -10.23
C GLN A 282 22.17 6.72 -9.89
N ILE A 283 23.14 6.88 -9.00
CA ILE A 283 23.76 8.19 -8.71
C ILE A 283 24.58 8.65 -9.94
N CYS A 284 25.41 7.79 -10.52
CA CYS A 284 26.18 8.12 -11.72
C CYS A 284 25.28 8.49 -12.91
N ASP A 285 24.24 7.69 -13.20
CA ASP A 285 23.25 7.93 -14.26
C ASP A 285 22.51 9.28 -14.11
N LYS A 286 22.54 9.89 -12.92
CA LYS A 286 21.94 11.20 -12.61
C LYS A 286 22.94 12.35 -12.57
N ILE A 287 24.20 12.11 -12.23
CA ILE A 287 25.27 13.13 -12.20
C ILE A 287 25.86 13.34 -13.60
N ASN A 288 26.18 12.25 -14.31
CA ASN A 288 26.74 12.27 -15.65
C ASN A 288 26.21 11.04 -16.43
N PRO A 289 25.20 11.19 -17.31
CA PRO A 289 24.62 10.06 -18.06
C PRO A 289 25.63 9.22 -18.85
N ASP A 290 26.76 9.82 -19.24
CA ASP A 290 27.81 9.24 -20.06
C ASP A 290 28.93 8.54 -19.26
N TRP A 291 28.84 8.49 -17.93
CA TRP A 291 29.86 7.96 -17.01
C TRP A 291 30.45 6.59 -17.38
N LYS A 292 29.67 5.76 -18.08
CA LYS A 292 30.07 4.41 -18.54
C LYS A 292 31.18 4.41 -19.58
N LYS A 293 31.51 5.59 -20.14
CA LYS A 293 32.69 5.83 -21.01
C LYS A 293 33.99 5.98 -20.21
N GLU A 294 33.92 6.52 -18.99
CA GLU A 294 35.08 6.72 -18.10
C GLU A 294 35.27 5.55 -17.12
N VAL A 295 34.18 4.96 -16.62
CA VAL A 295 34.22 3.85 -15.66
C VAL A 295 33.45 2.64 -16.19
N ASN A 296 34.15 1.51 -16.30
CA ASN A 296 33.58 0.25 -16.80
C ASN A 296 32.40 -0.21 -15.93
N SER A 297 31.34 -0.76 -16.52
CA SER A 297 30.22 -1.34 -15.76
C SER A 297 30.66 -2.46 -14.80
N ARG A 298 31.80 -3.12 -15.07
CA ARG A 298 32.42 -4.14 -14.20
C ARG A 298 33.32 -3.57 -13.09
N ALA A 299 33.61 -2.27 -13.07
CA ALA A 299 34.45 -1.56 -12.09
C ALA A 299 34.18 -1.92 -10.61
N ALA A 300 35.21 -1.84 -9.77
CA ALA A 300 35.03 -2.01 -8.32
C ALA A 300 34.13 -0.91 -7.74
N THR A 301 33.47 -1.20 -6.61
CA THR A 301 32.61 -0.25 -5.89
C THR A 301 33.35 1.06 -5.57
N ARG A 302 34.65 0.97 -5.29
CA ARG A 302 35.54 2.10 -4.98
C ARG A 302 35.75 3.03 -6.18
N GLU A 303 36.10 2.49 -7.35
CA GLU A 303 36.28 3.27 -8.59
C GLU A 303 35.03 4.10 -8.95
N ILE A 304 33.85 3.53 -8.72
CA ILE A 304 32.57 4.22 -8.96
C ILE A 304 32.37 5.36 -7.95
N ILE A 305 32.74 5.16 -6.67
CA ILE A 305 32.71 6.22 -5.64
C ILE A 305 33.72 7.33 -5.95
N ASP A 306 34.93 6.98 -6.36
CA ASP A 306 35.98 7.95 -6.71
C ASP A 306 35.57 8.80 -7.93
N PHE A 307 34.93 8.19 -8.94
CA PHE A 307 34.31 8.92 -10.06
C PHE A 307 33.18 9.85 -9.60
N ILE A 308 32.28 9.38 -8.73
CA ILE A 308 31.19 10.20 -8.18
C ILE A 308 31.77 11.39 -7.40
N ALA A 309 32.78 11.17 -6.56
CA ALA A 309 33.44 12.22 -5.77
C ALA A 309 34.10 13.30 -6.65
N LYS A 310 34.67 12.89 -7.79
CA LYS A 310 35.26 13.78 -8.80
C LYS A 310 34.20 14.56 -9.60
N ASN A 311 33.05 13.96 -9.89
CA ASN A 311 32.01 14.52 -10.77
C ASN A 311 30.84 15.21 -10.05
N LYS A 312 30.81 15.22 -8.70
CA LYS A 312 29.70 15.78 -7.89
C LYS A 312 29.38 17.27 -8.11
N GLY A 313 30.27 18.03 -8.75
CA GLY A 313 30.13 19.47 -8.98
C GLY A 313 30.39 20.34 -7.74
N ALA A 314 30.35 21.66 -7.91
CA ALA A 314 30.61 22.63 -6.84
C ALA A 314 29.47 22.71 -5.80
N SER A 315 28.24 22.35 -6.18
CA SER A 315 27.07 22.24 -5.31
C SER A 315 26.45 20.85 -5.48
N PRO A 316 26.89 19.85 -4.70
CA PRO A 316 26.46 18.47 -4.89
C PRO A 316 24.97 18.29 -4.57
N PRO A 317 24.24 17.43 -5.30
CA PRO A 317 22.83 17.14 -5.04
C PRO A 317 22.61 16.55 -3.64
N VAL A 318 21.45 16.84 -3.04
CA VAL A 318 21.01 16.12 -1.85
C VAL A 318 20.54 14.72 -2.25
N LEU A 319 21.12 13.68 -1.65
CA LEU A 319 20.69 12.29 -1.87
C LEU A 319 19.56 11.94 -0.91
N ILE A 320 18.39 11.58 -1.42
CA ILE A 320 17.26 11.11 -0.61
C ILE A 320 17.16 9.58 -0.72
N ILE A 321 17.23 8.87 0.41
CA ILE A 321 17.30 7.39 0.45
C ILE A 321 16.23 6.81 1.39
N ASP A 322 15.23 6.15 0.81
CA ASP A 322 13.96 5.82 1.48
C ASP A 322 14.01 4.62 2.45
N ASN A 323 14.90 3.65 2.23
CA ASN A 323 14.91 2.40 3.00
C ASN A 323 16.32 1.97 3.44
N LEU A 324 16.87 2.64 4.45
CA LEU A 324 18.19 2.31 5.00
C LEU A 324 18.25 1.00 5.81
N ASN A 325 17.09 0.41 6.16
CA ASN A 325 17.00 -0.90 6.83
C ASN A 325 17.68 -2.03 6.05
N LYS A 326 17.82 -1.87 4.73
CA LYS A 326 18.44 -2.85 3.81
C LYS A 326 19.96 -2.73 3.69
N LEU A 327 20.60 -1.74 4.31
CA LEU A 327 22.05 -1.57 4.23
C LEU A 327 22.77 -2.69 4.99
N LYS A 328 23.77 -3.31 4.36
CA LYS A 328 24.57 -4.38 4.99
C LYS A 328 25.82 -3.81 5.64
N ILE A 329 26.41 -4.57 6.57
CA ILE A 329 27.71 -4.23 7.18
C ILE A 329 28.81 -4.10 6.10
N SER A 330 28.77 -4.95 5.07
CA SER A 330 29.65 -4.89 3.89
C SER A 330 29.56 -3.58 3.08
N ASP A 331 28.46 -2.85 3.23
CA ASP A 331 28.13 -1.70 2.39
C ASP A 331 28.48 -0.37 3.10
N VAL A 332 28.89 -0.43 4.38
CA VAL A 332 29.04 0.75 5.26
C VAL A 332 30.18 1.67 4.82
N ASP A 333 31.37 1.16 4.54
CA ASP A 333 32.51 2.00 4.20
C ASP A 333 32.30 2.73 2.85
N SER A 334 31.62 2.03 1.92
CA SER A 334 31.13 2.62 0.67
C SER A 334 30.09 3.74 0.90
N PHE A 335 29.24 3.59 1.92
CA PHE A 335 28.24 4.60 2.28
C PHE A 335 28.85 5.77 3.07
N LEU A 336 29.87 5.54 3.90
CA LEU A 336 30.63 6.58 4.60
C LEU A 336 31.35 7.49 3.60
N ALA A 337 32.00 6.92 2.57
CA ALA A 337 32.60 7.69 1.49
C ALA A 337 31.58 8.54 0.69
N LEU A 338 30.32 8.11 0.60
CA LEU A 338 29.24 8.95 0.04
C LEU A 338 28.85 10.10 0.99
N LEU A 339 28.81 9.88 2.30
CA LEU A 339 28.52 10.94 3.29
C LEU A 339 29.59 12.03 3.35
N GLU A 340 30.82 11.74 2.93
CA GLU A 340 31.90 12.72 2.78
C GLU A 340 31.76 13.57 1.50
N ASN A 341 30.89 13.15 0.57
CA ASN A 341 30.70 13.79 -0.73
C ASN A 341 29.32 14.43 -0.93
N PHE A 342 28.29 13.97 -0.22
CA PHE A 342 26.91 14.44 -0.37
C PHE A 342 26.22 14.62 0.98
N THR A 343 25.33 15.60 1.04
CA THR A 343 24.32 15.68 2.10
C THR A 343 23.25 14.62 1.83
N ILE A 344 23.02 13.71 2.79
CA ILE A 344 22.08 12.59 2.63
C ILE A 344 20.89 12.77 3.58
N LEU A 345 19.68 12.65 3.04
CA LEU A 345 18.43 12.52 3.80
C LEU A 345 17.96 11.06 3.73
N GLY A 346 18.18 10.30 4.81
CA GLY A 346 17.80 8.90 4.91
C GLY A 346 16.52 8.67 5.71
N ALA A 347 15.86 7.53 5.49
CA ALA A 347 14.88 6.98 6.42
C ALA A 347 15.21 5.54 6.85
N THR A 348 14.97 5.25 8.12
CA THR A 348 15.13 3.95 8.78
C THR A 348 13.89 3.66 9.66
N GLU A 349 13.62 2.40 9.97
CA GLU A 349 12.62 2.05 10.99
C GLU A 349 13.21 2.24 12.39
N GLU A 350 14.38 1.65 12.64
CA GLU A 350 15.10 1.72 13.91
C GLU A 350 16.60 2.00 13.71
N ILE A 351 17.30 2.33 14.81
CA ILE A 351 18.76 2.49 14.83
C ILE A 351 19.40 1.13 15.11
N THR A 352 19.76 0.38 14.06
CA THR A 352 20.40 -0.93 14.25
C THR A 352 21.81 -0.79 14.85
N PRO A 353 22.15 -1.42 15.99
CA PRO A 353 23.47 -1.25 16.63
C PRO A 353 24.64 -1.70 15.75
N LYS A 354 24.40 -2.66 14.85
CA LYS A 354 25.37 -3.17 13.86
C LYS A 354 25.93 -2.09 12.93
N LEU A 355 25.22 -0.97 12.76
CA LEU A 355 25.58 0.13 11.88
C LEU A 355 25.86 1.43 12.67
N LYS A 356 26.18 1.34 13.97
CA LYS A 356 26.44 2.49 14.86
C LYS A 356 27.47 3.49 14.29
N GLN A 357 28.49 3.01 13.57
CA GLN A 357 29.51 3.86 12.94
C GLN A 357 28.99 4.72 11.77
N LEU A 358 27.77 4.47 11.29
CA LEU A 358 27.07 5.27 10.30
C LEU A 358 26.14 6.30 10.97
N TRP A 359 25.37 5.86 11.98
CA TRP A 359 24.28 6.66 12.56
C TRP A 359 24.69 7.91 13.33
N TRP A 360 25.95 8.04 13.76
CA TRP A 360 26.47 9.25 14.39
C TRP A 360 26.80 10.38 13.40
N LYS A 361 26.97 10.07 12.10
CA LYS A 361 27.17 11.07 11.04
C LYS A 361 25.88 11.83 10.67
N PHE A 362 24.73 11.36 11.16
CA PHE A 362 23.42 11.91 10.84
C PHE A 362 22.83 12.70 12.00
N LYS A 363 22.21 13.85 11.69
CA LYS A 363 21.21 14.48 12.58
C LYS A 363 19.96 13.61 12.57
N GLN A 364 19.69 12.98 13.70
CA GLN A 364 18.53 12.11 13.91
C GLN A 364 17.27 12.95 14.19
N ILE A 365 16.16 12.58 13.53
CA ILE A 365 14.83 13.19 13.70
C ILE A 365 13.79 12.06 13.85
N GLU A 366 13.03 12.09 14.95
CA GLU A 366 12.05 11.07 15.30
C GLU A 366 10.67 11.40 14.70
N ILE A 367 10.21 10.57 13.77
CA ILE A 367 8.91 10.71 13.09
C ILE A 367 7.83 9.96 13.89
N LYS A 368 7.38 10.60 14.97
CA LYS A 368 6.25 10.14 15.79
C LYS A 368 4.96 10.03 14.96
N PRO A 369 3.98 9.20 15.33
CA PRO A 369 2.65 9.19 14.70
C PRO A 369 2.02 10.60 14.65
N LEU A 370 1.13 10.84 13.67
CA LEU A 370 0.41 12.11 13.58
C LEU A 370 -0.49 12.34 14.81
N SER A 371 -0.59 13.60 15.27
CA SER A 371 -1.54 13.96 16.31
C SER A 371 -2.98 13.67 15.88
N LYS A 372 -3.89 13.45 16.85
CA LYS A 372 -5.31 13.20 16.59
C LYS A 372 -5.97 14.31 15.75
N GLU A 373 -5.48 15.54 15.86
CA GLU A 373 -5.95 16.68 15.07
C GLU A 373 -5.37 16.70 13.66
N SER A 374 -4.06 16.49 13.51
CA SER A 374 -3.39 16.43 12.21
C SER A 374 -3.87 15.24 11.39
N ALA A 375 -4.10 14.09 12.02
CA ALA A 375 -4.74 12.93 11.40
C ALA A 375 -6.17 13.26 10.94
N LYS A 376 -7.00 13.91 11.78
CA LYS A 376 -8.33 14.39 11.37
C LYS A 376 -8.29 15.39 10.21
N LYS A 377 -7.34 16.33 10.20
CA LYS A 377 -7.13 17.29 9.11
C LYS A 377 -6.72 16.58 7.81
N LEU A 378 -5.79 15.62 7.89
CA LEU A 378 -5.32 14.83 6.74
C LEU A 378 -6.43 13.94 6.17
N ILE A 379 -7.18 13.22 7.01
CA ILE A 379 -8.34 12.43 6.59
C ILE A 379 -9.36 13.34 5.90
N ARG A 380 -9.70 14.49 6.50
CA ARG A 380 -10.64 15.47 5.92
C ARG A 380 -10.16 16.04 4.58
N TYR A 381 -8.87 16.25 4.40
CA TYR A 381 -8.31 16.72 3.13
C TYR A 381 -8.33 15.61 2.07
N LEU A 382 -7.88 14.40 2.40
CA LEU A 382 -7.93 13.25 1.50
C LEU A 382 -9.37 12.81 1.18
N SER A 383 -10.36 13.18 2.00
CA SER A 383 -11.79 13.01 1.72
C SER A 383 -12.45 14.22 1.04
N GLN A 384 -11.74 15.31 0.73
CA GLN A 384 -12.29 16.35 -0.12
C GLN A 384 -12.51 15.78 -1.53
N ASN A 385 -13.71 16.02 -2.05
CA ASN A 385 -14.19 15.49 -3.34
C ASN A 385 -14.35 13.96 -3.42
N LEU A 386 -14.21 13.23 -2.29
CA LEU A 386 -14.78 11.88 -2.18
C LEU A 386 -16.29 11.98 -1.91
N SER A 387 -17.09 11.21 -2.65
CA SER A 387 -18.53 11.07 -2.38
C SER A 387 -18.74 10.34 -1.05
N ILE A 388 -19.36 10.99 -0.08
CA ILE A 388 -19.73 10.39 1.21
C ILE A 388 -20.76 9.28 0.96
N SER A 389 -20.38 8.03 1.24
CA SER A 389 -21.26 6.86 1.09
C SER A 389 -22.12 6.57 2.33
N ASP A 390 -21.66 7.01 3.51
CA ASP A 390 -22.36 6.89 4.79
C ASP A 390 -22.35 8.25 5.49
N TYR A 391 -23.51 8.80 5.85
CA TYR A 391 -23.61 10.08 6.56
C TYR A 391 -23.35 9.95 8.08
N ASP A 392 -23.37 8.74 8.64
CA ASP A 392 -23.36 8.45 10.08
C ASP A 392 -21.97 8.48 10.76
N LEU A 393 -21.03 9.27 10.23
CA LEU A 393 -19.65 9.40 10.76
C LEU A 393 -19.20 10.87 10.93
N LEU A 394 -20.15 11.79 11.13
CA LEU A 394 -19.95 13.20 11.49
C LEU A 394 -20.30 13.47 12.97
#